data_AF-A0ABD5PLV0-F1
#
_entry.id   AF-A0ABD5PLV0-F1
#
_cell.length_a   1.000
_cell.length_b   1.000
_cell.length_c   1.000
_cell.angle_alpha   90.00
_cell.angle_beta   90.00
_cell.angle_gamma   90.00
#
_symmetry.space_group_name_H-M   'P 1'
#
loop_
_entity.id
_entity.type
_entity.pdbx_description
1 polymer ?
#
loop_
_entity_poly.entity_id
_entity_poly.type
_entity_poly.pdbx_seq_one_letter_code
_entity_poly.pdbx_strand_id
1 'polypeptide(L)'
;MWSRRHYLVATVGISALSGCIGDTEQDETDTENDDEVEEDDDEDEAEAEERPEGVSEEEFARGPVPDVYLSATSLGGEERDPDALQSKADVDFSEYEEAEENEAHRAGTCCANCDEFVPDRNGDEFGACVAVEGYIDGADWCTIWEELPEPEVPDGLSESDLATAEVPEEYRAASSQTGEERDPDDLLTQEEVSLMESVDAIAEETAPPGQSCGNCAEFIPDENGDGWGACARVEGYVAVEDWCSVWEHVSEEL
;
A
#
# COMPACT_ATOMS: atom_id res chain seq x y z
N MET A 1 -5.51 -23.99 -0.59
CA MET A 1 -4.11 -24.07 -1.09
C MET A 1 -3.84 -22.75 -1.78
N TRP A 2 -3.60 -21.73 -0.98
CA TRP A 2 -3.01 -20.49 -1.48
C TRP A 2 -1.54 -20.77 -1.73
N SER A 3 -1.10 -20.43 -2.93
CA SER A 3 0.30 -20.50 -3.32
C SER A 3 0.78 -19.07 -3.28
N ARG A 4 1.76 -18.77 -2.41
CA ARG A 4 2.69 -17.65 -2.66
C ARG A 4 3.23 -17.85 -4.09
N ARG A 5 3.28 -16.78 -4.88
CA ARG A 5 3.39 -16.90 -6.34
C ARG A 5 4.67 -17.62 -6.75
N HIS A 6 4.52 -18.70 -7.52
CA HIS A 6 5.58 -19.16 -8.42
C HIS A 6 5.69 -18.19 -9.61
N TYR A 7 6.74 -17.39 -9.67
CA TYR A 7 7.04 -16.53 -10.83
C TYR A 7 7.17 -17.37 -12.11
N LEU A 8 6.21 -17.23 -13.01
CA LEU A 8 6.34 -17.69 -14.40
C LEU A 8 7.29 -16.74 -15.13
N VAL A 9 8.51 -17.23 -15.42
CA VAL A 9 9.43 -16.59 -16.36
C VAL A 9 8.75 -16.52 -17.75
N ALA A 10 8.22 -15.36 -18.11
CA ALA A 10 7.61 -15.11 -19.40
C ALA A 10 8.68 -14.98 -20.49
N THR A 11 8.82 -16.01 -21.32
CA THR A 11 9.58 -15.90 -22.58
C THR A 11 8.80 -15.03 -23.57
N VAL A 12 9.38 -13.87 -23.87
CA VAL A 12 8.95 -12.89 -24.89
C VAL A 12 8.67 -13.56 -26.24
N GLY A 13 7.45 -13.38 -26.74
CA GLY A 13 7.05 -13.70 -28.11
C GLY A 13 6.37 -12.50 -28.77
N ILE A 14 7.12 -11.73 -29.56
CA ILE A 14 6.64 -10.56 -30.31
C ILE A 14 5.93 -11.01 -31.60
N SER A 15 4.85 -10.31 -31.98
CA SER A 15 4.37 -9.92 -33.35
C SER A 15 2.86 -10.18 -33.52
N ALA A 16 2.00 -9.33 -34.10
CA ALA A 16 2.08 -7.98 -34.66
C ALA A 16 0.63 -7.44 -34.92
N LEU A 17 0.49 -6.12 -34.97
CA LEU A 17 -0.74 -5.33 -35.18
C LEU A 17 -1.22 -5.26 -36.66
N SER A 18 -2.54 -5.05 -36.85
CA SER A 18 -3.20 -4.48 -38.06
C SER A 18 -4.71 -4.30 -37.77
N GLY A 19 -5.44 -3.19 -37.97
CA GLY A 19 -5.20 -1.82 -38.44
C GLY A 19 -6.51 -0.97 -38.45
N CYS A 20 -6.37 0.36 -38.60
CA CYS A 20 -7.14 1.41 -39.35
C CYS A 20 -8.65 1.21 -39.70
N ILE A 21 -9.59 2.18 -39.86
CA ILE A 21 -9.72 3.66 -39.85
C ILE A 21 -11.20 4.04 -40.21
N GLY A 22 -11.71 5.25 -39.88
CA GLY A 22 -12.75 6.02 -40.63
C GLY A 22 -13.89 6.67 -39.79
N ASP A 23 -13.99 8.00 -39.63
CA ASP A 23 -14.71 9.05 -40.44
C ASP A 23 -16.27 8.84 -40.49
N THR A 24 -17.22 9.78 -40.32
CA THR A 24 -17.28 11.26 -40.33
C THR A 24 -18.74 11.79 -40.06
N GLU A 25 -18.86 13.02 -39.52
CA GLU A 25 -19.90 14.09 -39.63
C GLU A 25 -21.42 13.95 -39.23
N GLN A 26 -21.82 14.86 -38.31
CA GLN A 26 -22.80 15.99 -38.44
C GLN A 26 -24.34 15.73 -38.53
N ASP A 27 -25.11 16.29 -37.58
CA ASP A 27 -26.36 17.05 -37.85
C ASP A 27 -26.81 17.87 -36.62
N GLU A 28 -27.18 19.14 -36.85
CA GLU A 28 -27.74 20.08 -35.88
C GLU A 28 -29.27 20.03 -35.90
N THR A 29 -29.95 20.19 -34.77
CA THR A 29 -31.30 20.79 -34.74
C THR A 29 -31.67 21.41 -33.38
N ASP A 30 -31.98 22.70 -33.46
CA ASP A 30 -33.02 23.50 -32.77
C ASP A 30 -33.12 23.58 -31.22
N THR A 31 -32.72 24.76 -30.73
CA THR A 31 -33.26 25.57 -29.61
C THR A 31 -34.80 25.63 -29.72
N GLU A 32 -35.63 25.51 -28.68
CA GLU A 32 -35.88 26.41 -27.55
C GLU A 32 -36.79 25.70 -26.54
N ASN A 33 -36.43 25.66 -25.25
CA ASN A 33 -37.43 25.72 -24.19
C ASN A 33 -36.83 26.40 -22.94
N ASP A 34 -37.56 27.42 -22.51
CA ASP A 34 -37.31 28.40 -21.47
C ASP A 34 -37.59 27.78 -20.10
N ASP A 35 -36.69 28.08 -19.16
CA ASP A 35 -36.85 28.22 -17.71
C ASP A 35 -37.74 27.22 -16.95
N GLU A 36 -37.12 26.42 -16.06
CA GLU A 36 -37.10 26.63 -14.60
C GLU A 36 -36.11 25.59 -14.02
N VAL A 37 -34.82 25.94 -13.94
CA VAL A 37 -33.83 25.16 -13.19
C VAL A 37 -33.69 25.87 -11.85
N GLU A 38 -34.19 25.22 -10.81
CA GLU A 38 -33.84 25.56 -9.43
C GLU A 38 -32.31 25.56 -9.36
N GLU A 39 -31.72 26.67 -8.91
CA GLU A 39 -30.30 26.70 -8.54
C GLU A 39 -30.17 25.81 -7.29
N ASP A 40 -30.03 24.51 -7.50
CA ASP A 40 -29.27 23.68 -6.59
C ASP A 40 -27.85 24.25 -6.67
N ASP A 41 -27.50 25.05 -5.66
CA ASP A 41 -26.12 25.21 -5.18
C ASP A 41 -25.64 23.79 -4.80
N ASP A 42 -25.39 22.94 -5.80
CA ASP A 42 -24.35 21.94 -5.72
C ASP A 42 -23.07 22.76 -5.72
N GLU A 43 -22.69 23.23 -4.52
CA GLU A 43 -21.30 23.43 -4.20
C GLU A 43 -20.63 22.12 -4.63
N ASP A 44 -19.97 22.14 -5.78
CA ASP A 44 -18.85 21.25 -6.07
C ASP A 44 -17.90 21.44 -4.87
N GLU A 45 -18.16 20.73 -3.78
CA GLU A 45 -17.16 20.32 -2.81
C GLU A 45 -16.20 19.48 -3.65
N ALA A 46 -15.28 20.17 -4.35
CA ALA A 46 -14.08 19.56 -4.86
C ALA A 46 -13.54 18.76 -3.68
N GLU A 47 -13.61 17.43 -3.77
CA GLU A 47 -13.15 16.46 -2.78
C GLU A 47 -11.90 17.06 -2.13
N ALA A 48 -12.05 17.55 -0.91
CA ALA A 48 -11.00 18.35 -0.30
C ALA A 48 -9.84 17.41 -0.08
N GLU A 49 -8.77 17.55 -0.87
CA GLU A 49 -7.65 16.61 -0.84
C GLU A 49 -7.23 16.32 0.59
N GLU A 50 -7.29 15.04 0.95
CA GLU A 50 -7.07 14.53 2.29
C GLU A 50 -5.64 14.88 2.69
N ARG A 51 -5.51 15.64 3.79
CA ARG A 51 -4.24 16.15 4.29
C ARG A 51 -4.30 16.25 5.81
N PRO A 52 -3.16 16.12 6.51
CA PRO A 52 -3.12 16.32 7.95
C PRO A 52 -3.62 17.73 8.35
N GLU A 53 -4.27 17.82 9.51
CA GLU A 53 -4.81 19.08 10.01
C GLU A 53 -3.72 20.17 10.10
N GLY A 54 -3.97 21.31 9.44
CA GLY A 54 -3.07 22.47 9.50
C GLY A 54 -1.86 22.40 8.58
N VAL A 55 -1.72 21.36 7.76
CA VAL A 55 -0.71 21.25 6.70
C VAL A 55 -1.23 21.91 5.43
N SER A 56 -0.43 22.82 4.84
CA SER A 56 -0.77 23.40 3.53
C SER A 56 -0.50 22.41 2.40
N GLU A 57 -1.14 22.61 1.24
CA GLU A 57 -0.88 21.82 0.02
C GLU A 57 0.62 21.77 -0.36
N GLU A 58 1.30 22.90 -0.24
CA GLU A 58 2.74 22.98 -0.53
C GLU A 58 3.56 22.16 0.47
N GLU A 59 3.22 22.21 1.76
CA GLU A 59 3.88 21.41 2.79
C GLU A 59 3.57 19.93 2.66
N PHE A 60 2.34 19.58 2.25
CA PHE A 60 1.96 18.20 1.98
C PHE A 60 2.77 17.62 0.81
N ALA A 61 2.86 18.35 -0.29
CA ALA A 61 3.52 17.90 -1.50
C ALA A 61 5.06 17.88 -1.40
N ARG A 62 5.67 18.81 -0.66
CA ARG A 62 7.13 19.00 -0.63
C ARG A 62 7.78 18.90 0.75
N GLY A 63 6.98 18.75 1.80
CA GLY A 63 7.43 18.76 3.18
C GLY A 63 7.67 20.17 3.75
N PRO A 64 8.22 20.27 4.96
CA PRO A 64 8.80 19.18 5.74
C PRO A 64 7.74 18.20 6.29
N VAL A 65 8.10 16.91 6.32
CA VAL A 65 7.35 15.90 7.09
C VAL A 65 7.66 16.04 8.60
N PRO A 66 6.80 15.52 9.49
CA PRO A 66 7.04 15.53 10.93
C PRO A 66 8.39 14.90 11.31
N ASP A 67 8.98 15.35 12.43
CA ASP A 67 10.31 14.92 12.90
C ASP A 67 10.46 13.40 13.04
N VAL A 68 9.36 12.68 13.33
CA VAL A 68 9.34 11.22 13.46
C VAL A 68 9.77 10.50 12.18
N TYR A 69 9.62 11.13 11.02
CA TYR A 69 9.94 10.55 9.72
C TYR A 69 11.36 10.84 9.25
N LEU A 70 12.05 11.83 9.80
CA LEU A 70 13.34 12.34 9.27
C LEU A 70 14.45 11.28 9.24
N SER A 71 14.36 10.25 10.07
CA SER A 71 15.28 9.10 10.08
C SER A 71 14.50 7.79 10.26
N ALA A 72 13.26 7.75 9.79
CA ALA A 72 12.45 6.54 9.87
C ALA A 72 12.90 5.53 8.83
N THR A 73 12.69 4.25 9.14
CA THR A 73 13.01 3.13 8.28
C THR A 73 11.79 2.73 7.44
N SER A 74 12.00 2.45 6.16
CA SER A 74 10.99 1.94 5.25
C SER A 74 10.60 0.49 5.56
N LEU A 75 9.54 0.00 4.91
CA LEU A 75 9.15 -1.41 4.94
C LEU A 75 10.26 -2.34 4.45
N GLY A 76 11.07 -1.89 3.48
CA GLY A 76 12.26 -2.56 2.95
C GLY A 76 13.52 -2.50 3.83
N GLY A 77 13.50 -1.71 4.92
CA GLY A 77 14.63 -1.60 5.83
C GLY A 77 15.63 -0.48 5.50
N GLU A 78 15.32 0.43 4.57
CA GLU A 78 16.17 1.59 4.27
C GLU A 78 15.83 2.78 5.21
N GLU A 79 16.85 3.51 5.69
CA GLU A 79 16.66 4.72 6.51
C GLU A 79 16.49 5.96 5.63
N ARG A 80 15.46 6.78 5.89
CA ARG A 80 15.20 8.03 5.16
C ARG A 80 16.37 9.00 5.32
N ASP A 81 16.82 9.58 4.19
CA ASP A 81 17.74 10.71 4.15
C ASP A 81 17.05 11.94 3.53
N PRO A 82 16.67 12.97 4.33
CA PRO A 82 16.02 14.18 3.83
C PRO A 82 16.84 14.98 2.80
N ASP A 83 18.15 14.78 2.73
CA ASP A 83 19.03 15.46 1.78
C ASP A 83 19.11 14.73 0.41
N ALA A 84 18.47 13.57 0.26
CA ALA A 84 18.56 12.69 -0.91
C ALA A 84 17.21 12.35 -1.58
N LEU A 85 16.17 13.16 -1.35
CA LEU A 85 14.81 12.93 -1.86
C LEU A 85 14.60 13.45 -3.28
N GLN A 86 13.74 12.77 -4.04
CA GLN A 86 13.22 13.22 -5.33
C GLN A 86 11.88 13.96 -5.16
N SER A 87 11.57 14.86 -6.09
CA SER A 87 10.26 15.52 -6.08
C SER A 87 9.16 14.58 -6.58
N LYS A 88 7.93 14.74 -6.10
CA LYS A 88 6.76 13.99 -6.59
C LYS A 88 6.61 14.05 -8.11
N ALA A 89 6.93 15.20 -8.71
CA ALA A 89 6.88 15.38 -10.17
C ALA A 89 7.99 14.62 -10.93
N ASP A 90 9.15 14.38 -10.32
CA ASP A 90 10.27 13.67 -10.98
C ASP A 90 10.02 12.15 -11.06
N VAL A 91 9.15 11.62 -10.21
CA VAL A 91 8.81 10.19 -10.12
C VAL A 91 7.40 9.88 -10.62
N ASP A 92 6.72 10.84 -11.24
CA ASP A 92 5.33 10.72 -11.66
C ASP A 92 4.43 10.18 -10.53
N PHE A 93 4.55 10.78 -9.34
CA PHE A 93 3.73 10.45 -8.19
C PHE A 93 2.27 10.82 -8.46
N SER A 94 1.35 9.92 -8.12
CA SER A 94 -0.07 10.08 -8.35
C SER A 94 -0.88 9.25 -7.37
N GLU A 95 -2.11 9.70 -7.11
CA GLU A 95 -3.15 8.93 -6.43
C GLU A 95 -3.42 7.61 -7.17
N TYR A 96 -3.91 6.59 -6.46
CA TYR A 96 -4.10 5.25 -7.03
C TYR A 96 -4.92 5.25 -8.32
N GLU A 97 -6.04 5.97 -8.36
CA GLU A 97 -6.93 6.01 -9.53
C GLU A 97 -6.26 6.63 -10.76
N GLU A 98 -5.44 7.67 -10.57
CA GLU A 98 -4.65 8.28 -11.65
C GLU A 98 -3.49 7.37 -12.07
N ALA A 99 -2.88 6.66 -11.12
CA ALA A 99 -1.80 5.73 -11.38
C ALA A 99 -2.22 4.61 -12.33
N GLU A 100 -3.49 4.17 -12.29
CA GLU A 100 -4.02 3.15 -13.21
C GLU A 100 -3.94 3.56 -14.69
N GLU A 101 -3.86 4.86 -15.00
CA GLU A 101 -3.66 5.37 -16.35
C GLU A 101 -2.19 5.35 -16.81
N ASN A 102 -1.25 5.20 -15.88
CA ASN A 102 0.19 5.14 -16.15
C ASN A 102 0.60 3.76 -16.71
N GLU A 103 1.37 3.75 -17.80
CA GLU A 103 1.78 2.50 -18.46
C GLU A 103 2.73 1.62 -17.63
N ALA A 104 3.41 2.20 -16.63
CA ALA A 104 4.29 1.48 -15.72
C ALA A 104 3.57 0.92 -14.48
N HIS A 105 2.36 1.39 -14.19
CA HIS A 105 1.56 0.90 -13.07
C HIS A 105 1.14 -0.56 -13.32
N ARG A 106 1.19 -1.37 -12.27
CA ARG A 106 0.71 -2.76 -12.29
C ARG A 106 -0.45 -2.87 -11.31
N ALA A 107 -1.49 -3.60 -11.68
CA ALA A 107 -2.65 -3.79 -10.81
C ALA A 107 -2.21 -4.21 -9.40
N GLY A 108 -2.70 -3.48 -8.39
CA GLY A 108 -2.44 -3.71 -6.98
C GLY A 108 -1.17 -3.08 -6.41
N THR A 109 -0.30 -2.48 -7.22
CA THR A 109 0.91 -1.81 -6.69
C THR A 109 0.55 -0.45 -6.10
N CYS A 110 0.94 -0.21 -4.85
CA CYS A 110 0.75 1.07 -4.16
C CYS A 110 1.89 1.28 -3.15
N CYS A 111 1.96 2.47 -2.54
CA CYS A 111 2.98 2.80 -1.55
C CYS A 111 2.98 1.82 -0.36
N ALA A 112 1.82 1.41 0.14
CA ALA A 112 1.74 0.48 1.27
C ALA A 112 2.38 -0.90 1.03
N ASN A 113 2.59 -1.30 -0.22
CA ASN A 113 3.31 -2.53 -0.59
C ASN A 113 4.62 -2.27 -1.37
N CYS A 114 5.18 -1.08 -1.19
CA CYS A 114 6.44 -0.63 -1.77
C CYS A 114 7.60 -0.76 -0.76
N ASP A 115 8.80 -1.10 -1.24
CA ASP A 115 10.03 -1.20 -0.43
C ASP A 115 10.38 0.11 0.30
N GLU A 116 10.16 1.23 -0.37
CA GLU A 116 10.59 2.56 0.06
C GLU A 116 9.62 3.26 1.02
N PHE A 117 8.42 2.70 1.21
CA PHE A 117 7.39 3.32 2.02
C PHE A 117 7.70 3.27 3.50
N VAL A 118 7.50 4.39 4.18
CA VAL A 118 7.55 4.53 5.63
C VAL A 118 6.11 4.69 6.10
N PRO A 119 5.54 3.70 6.82
CA PRO A 119 4.18 3.77 7.34
C PRO A 119 3.97 4.93 8.29
N ASP A 120 2.70 5.29 8.51
CA ASP A 120 2.30 6.27 9.52
C ASP A 120 2.89 5.93 10.90
N ARG A 121 3.50 6.94 11.54
CA ARG A 121 4.12 6.89 12.87
C ARG A 121 3.52 7.91 13.85
N ASN A 122 2.60 8.75 13.43
CA ASN A 122 1.98 9.80 14.25
C ASN A 122 0.45 9.84 14.18
N GLY A 123 -0.19 8.86 13.55
CA GLY A 123 -1.65 8.69 13.53
C GLY A 123 -2.38 9.74 12.72
N ASP A 124 -1.70 10.39 11.76
CA ASP A 124 -2.31 11.35 10.84
C ASP A 124 -2.72 10.73 9.50
N GLU A 125 -2.65 9.40 9.37
CA GLU A 125 -2.99 8.59 8.19
C GLU A 125 -1.96 8.67 7.06
N PHE A 126 -0.97 9.57 7.16
CA PHE A 126 0.05 9.75 6.14
C PHE A 126 1.41 9.25 6.61
N GLY A 127 2.06 8.49 5.73
CA GLY A 127 3.44 8.08 5.90
C GLY A 127 4.43 9.04 5.23
N ALA A 128 5.60 8.48 4.94
CA ALA A 128 6.65 9.11 4.15
C ALA A 128 7.27 8.07 3.18
N CYS A 129 8.23 8.46 2.35
CA CYS A 129 8.94 7.54 1.46
C CYS A 129 10.44 7.85 1.41
N VAL A 130 11.32 6.87 1.64
CA VAL A 130 12.78 7.13 1.74
C VAL A 130 13.38 7.79 0.51
N ALA A 131 12.72 7.69 -0.65
CA ALA A 131 13.14 8.28 -1.91
C ALA A 131 12.35 9.53 -2.37
N VAL A 132 11.18 9.82 -1.78
CA VAL A 132 10.26 10.88 -2.26
C VAL A 132 9.96 11.91 -1.16
N GLU A 133 9.97 13.19 -1.53
CA GLU A 133 9.64 14.30 -0.63
C GLU A 133 8.14 14.41 -0.33
N GLY A 134 7.82 15.06 0.80
CA GLY A 134 6.45 15.26 1.23
C GLY A 134 5.83 14.07 1.96
N TYR A 135 4.55 14.23 2.26
CA TYR A 135 3.68 13.22 2.86
C TYR A 135 3.24 12.23 1.79
N ILE A 136 3.05 10.97 2.19
CA ILE A 136 2.75 9.87 1.28
C ILE A 136 1.56 9.11 1.83
N ASP A 137 0.46 9.04 1.07
CA ASP A 137 -0.62 8.12 1.39
C ASP A 137 -0.16 6.69 1.07
N GLY A 138 -0.61 5.70 1.85
CA GLY A 138 -0.35 4.30 1.53
C GLY A 138 -0.95 3.89 0.17
N ALA A 139 -2.07 4.49 -0.23
CA ALA A 139 -2.76 4.17 -1.47
C ALA A 139 -2.07 4.74 -2.72
N ASP A 140 -1.28 5.80 -2.55
CA ASP A 140 -0.55 6.46 -3.64
C ASP A 140 0.39 5.52 -4.41
N TRP A 141 0.89 6.00 -5.54
CA TRP A 141 1.88 5.28 -6.34
C TRP A 141 2.86 6.22 -7.04
N CYS A 142 4.05 5.72 -7.41
CA CYS A 142 4.97 6.41 -8.30
C CYS A 142 5.79 5.43 -9.16
N THR A 143 6.44 5.94 -10.21
CA THR A 143 7.17 5.12 -11.19
C THR A 143 8.42 4.42 -10.65
N ILE A 144 8.90 4.82 -9.48
CA ILE A 144 10.02 4.17 -8.80
C ILE A 144 9.56 3.13 -7.78
N TRP A 145 8.29 2.73 -7.80
CA TRP A 145 7.79 1.65 -6.95
C TRP A 145 8.69 0.40 -7.10
N GLU A 146 9.14 -0.16 -5.96
CA GLU A 146 9.87 -1.41 -5.88
C GLU A 146 9.14 -2.42 -5.00
N GLU A 147 9.22 -3.70 -5.39
CA GLU A 147 8.60 -4.82 -4.67
C GLU A 147 9.37 -5.09 -3.38
N LEU A 148 8.64 -5.37 -2.30
CA LEU A 148 9.23 -5.77 -1.03
C LEU A 148 10.02 -7.09 -1.18
N PRO A 149 11.13 -7.27 -0.44
CA PRO A 149 11.93 -8.47 -0.54
C PRO A 149 11.18 -9.68 0.04
N GLU A 150 10.94 -10.69 -0.80
CA GLU A 150 10.34 -11.95 -0.35
C GLU A 150 11.28 -12.68 0.64
N PRO A 151 10.83 -12.97 1.87
CA PRO A 151 11.66 -13.60 2.87
C PRO A 151 11.87 -15.10 2.61
N GLU A 152 13.08 -15.60 2.89
CA GLU A 152 13.40 -17.02 2.67
C GLU A 152 12.61 -17.92 3.64
N VAL A 153 12.13 -19.07 3.16
CA VAL A 153 11.47 -20.07 4.02
C VAL A 153 12.43 -20.54 5.12
N PRO A 154 12.05 -20.47 6.42
CA PRO A 154 12.93 -20.87 7.51
C PRO A 154 13.38 -22.33 7.42
N ASP A 155 14.61 -22.59 7.90
CA ASP A 155 15.23 -23.91 7.86
C ASP A 155 14.34 -25.00 8.47
N GLY A 156 14.02 -26.02 7.65
CA GLY A 156 13.23 -27.17 8.08
C GLY A 156 11.71 -27.01 7.95
N LEU A 157 11.24 -25.86 7.44
CA LEU A 157 9.87 -25.65 7.01
C LEU A 157 9.76 -25.72 5.47
N SER A 158 8.54 -25.98 5.00
CA SER A 158 8.12 -25.70 3.63
C SER A 158 7.22 -24.46 3.59
N GLU A 159 7.02 -23.88 2.41
CA GLU A 159 6.08 -22.75 2.24
C GLU A 159 4.69 -23.07 2.80
N SER A 160 4.22 -24.32 2.64
CA SER A 160 2.93 -24.74 3.17
C SER A 160 2.87 -24.88 4.70
N ASP A 161 4.03 -25.02 5.36
CA ASP A 161 4.09 -25.08 6.82
C ASP A 161 3.99 -23.70 7.46
N LEU A 162 4.42 -22.64 6.75
CA LEU A 162 4.46 -21.25 7.25
C LEU A 162 3.14 -20.80 7.86
N ALA A 163 2.03 -21.20 7.24
CA ALA A 163 0.70 -20.78 7.63
C ALA A 163 0.27 -21.22 9.04
N THR A 164 0.92 -22.26 9.60
CA THR A 164 0.56 -22.83 10.92
C THR A 164 1.79 -23.09 11.80
N ALA A 165 2.98 -22.80 11.30
CA ALA A 165 4.21 -23.01 12.03
C ALA A 165 4.27 -22.10 13.26
N GLU A 166 4.82 -22.62 14.35
CA GLU A 166 5.15 -21.79 15.51
C GLU A 166 6.27 -20.83 15.11
N VAL A 167 6.01 -19.53 15.25
CA VAL A 167 7.01 -18.48 15.03
C VAL A 167 8.03 -18.44 16.18
N PRO A 168 9.27 -17.96 15.93
CA PRO A 168 10.31 -17.78 16.93
C PRO A 168 9.85 -17.08 18.23
N GLU A 169 10.59 -17.31 19.32
CA GLU A 169 10.24 -16.75 20.65
C GLU A 169 10.22 -15.23 20.65
N GLU A 170 11.11 -14.63 19.85
CA GLU A 170 11.24 -13.20 19.61
C GLU A 170 9.89 -12.60 19.17
N TYR A 171 9.23 -13.19 18.17
CA TYR A 171 7.91 -12.76 17.71
C TYR A 171 6.80 -13.03 18.73
N ARG A 172 6.87 -14.16 19.46
CA ARG A 172 5.84 -14.52 20.45
C ARG A 172 5.86 -13.63 21.69
N ALA A 173 6.98 -12.98 21.97
CA ALA A 173 7.15 -12.09 23.12
C ALA A 173 7.14 -10.60 22.73
N ALA A 174 7.14 -10.30 21.43
CA ALA A 174 7.02 -8.94 20.92
C ALA A 174 5.58 -8.44 20.97
N SER A 175 5.44 -7.11 20.96
CA SER A 175 4.16 -6.43 20.80
C SER A 175 3.96 -6.03 19.34
N SER A 176 2.71 -5.89 18.92
CA SER A 176 2.39 -5.30 17.62
C SER A 176 2.83 -3.83 17.52
N GLN A 177 2.70 -3.24 16.32
CA GLN A 177 3.01 -1.83 16.09
C GLN A 177 2.27 -0.87 17.04
N THR A 178 1.06 -1.25 17.49
CA THR A 178 0.24 -0.49 18.46
C THR A 178 0.27 -1.05 19.89
N GLY A 179 1.09 -2.07 20.16
CA GLY A 179 1.31 -2.58 21.51
C GLY A 179 0.48 -3.80 21.92
N GLU A 180 -0.30 -4.40 21.03
CA GLU A 180 -1.06 -5.63 21.33
C GLU A 180 -0.10 -6.82 21.53
N GLU A 181 -0.34 -7.62 22.56
CA GLU A 181 0.42 -8.84 22.83
C GLU A 181 -0.17 -10.04 22.08
N ARG A 182 0.69 -10.89 21.50
CA ARG A 182 0.25 -12.13 20.84
C ARG A 182 -0.16 -13.19 21.87
N ASP A 183 -1.39 -13.71 21.77
CA ASP A 183 -1.86 -14.86 22.56
C ASP A 183 -1.89 -16.13 21.68
N PRO A 184 -0.94 -17.08 21.84
CA PRO A 184 -0.91 -18.31 21.05
C PRO A 184 -2.13 -19.21 21.19
N ASP A 185 -2.93 -19.05 22.26
CA ASP A 185 -4.14 -19.84 22.50
C ASP A 185 -5.40 -19.21 21.83
N ASP A 186 -5.30 -18.00 21.24
CA ASP A 186 -6.42 -17.24 20.65
C ASP A 186 -6.04 -16.58 19.31
N LEU A 187 -5.42 -17.35 18.41
CA LEU A 187 -5.08 -16.89 17.05
C LEU A 187 -6.11 -17.35 16.02
N LEU A 188 -6.40 -16.48 15.05
CA LEU A 188 -7.12 -16.79 13.83
C LEU A 188 -6.19 -17.51 12.84
N THR A 189 -6.75 -18.47 12.10
CA THR A 189 -6.02 -19.11 11.01
C THR A 189 -5.88 -18.17 9.82
N GLN A 190 -4.81 -18.32 9.04
CA GLN A 190 -4.61 -17.54 7.82
C GLN A 190 -5.77 -17.70 6.81
N GLU A 191 -6.39 -18.89 6.76
CA GLU A 191 -7.57 -19.17 5.94
C GLU A 191 -8.80 -18.37 6.39
N GLU A 192 -9.03 -18.25 7.70
CA GLU A 192 -10.17 -17.51 8.25
C GLU A 192 -10.14 -16.02 7.92
N VAL A 193 -8.94 -15.43 7.88
CA VAL A 193 -8.74 -13.99 7.61
C VAL A 193 -8.39 -13.70 6.16
N SER A 194 -8.36 -14.72 5.29
CA SER A 194 -7.96 -14.57 3.89
C SER A 194 -6.59 -13.90 3.71
N LEU A 195 -5.60 -14.33 4.51
CA LEU A 195 -4.23 -13.81 4.38
C LEU A 195 -3.67 -14.11 2.98
N MET A 196 -3.23 -13.08 2.28
CA MET A 196 -2.57 -13.14 0.97
C MET A 196 -1.70 -11.90 0.76
N GLU A 197 -0.89 -11.86 -0.30
CA GLU A 197 -0.10 -10.67 -0.64
C GLU A 197 -1.03 -9.47 -0.92
N SER A 198 -0.70 -8.30 -0.37
CA SER A 198 -1.45 -7.04 -0.54
C SER A 198 -1.64 -6.71 -2.02
N VAL A 199 -0.59 -6.85 -2.84
CA VAL A 199 -0.66 -6.59 -4.28
C VAL A 199 -1.70 -7.46 -4.98
N ASP A 200 -1.79 -8.74 -4.62
CA ASP A 200 -2.79 -9.65 -5.20
C ASP A 200 -4.19 -9.34 -4.63
N ALA A 201 -4.32 -9.02 -3.33
CA ALA A 201 -5.59 -8.64 -2.72
C ALA A 201 -6.22 -7.40 -3.35
N ILE A 202 -5.40 -6.39 -3.67
CA ILE A 202 -5.85 -5.16 -4.35
C ILE A 202 -6.17 -5.43 -5.82
N ALA A 203 -5.31 -6.19 -6.52
CA ALA A 203 -5.55 -6.56 -7.91
C ALA A 203 -6.83 -7.42 -8.10
N GLU A 204 -7.20 -8.20 -7.08
CA GLU A 204 -8.45 -8.97 -7.03
C GLU A 204 -9.63 -8.18 -6.43
N GLU A 205 -9.47 -6.88 -6.17
CA GLU A 205 -10.50 -5.97 -5.61
C GLU A 205 -11.08 -6.48 -4.28
N THR A 206 -10.27 -7.23 -3.51
CA THR A 206 -10.64 -7.77 -2.19
C THR A 206 -10.15 -6.88 -1.05
N ALA A 207 -9.08 -6.12 -1.29
CA ALA A 207 -8.58 -5.06 -0.42
C ALA A 207 -8.59 -3.72 -1.16
N PRO A 208 -8.87 -2.59 -0.48
CA PRO A 208 -8.56 -1.28 -1.05
C PRO A 208 -7.04 -1.07 -1.12
N PRO A 209 -6.56 -0.18 -2.00
CA PRO A 209 -5.16 0.23 -2.00
C PRO A 209 -4.77 0.85 -0.65
N GLY A 210 -3.47 0.83 -0.36
CA GLY A 210 -2.96 1.41 0.88
C GLY A 210 -2.96 0.50 2.10
N GLN A 211 -3.27 -0.79 1.95
CA GLN A 211 -3.29 -1.73 3.06
C GLN A 211 -2.29 -2.87 2.89
N SER A 212 -1.38 -3.01 3.85
CA SER A 212 -0.49 -4.17 4.01
C SER A 212 -0.25 -4.48 5.49
N CYS A 213 0.36 -5.61 5.80
CA CYS A 213 0.75 -5.94 7.16
C CYS A 213 1.78 -4.93 7.68
N GLY A 214 2.68 -4.43 6.84
CA GLY A 214 3.66 -3.40 7.20
C GLY A 214 3.06 -2.11 7.77
N ASN A 215 1.84 -1.75 7.39
CA ASN A 215 1.11 -0.60 7.95
C ASN A 215 -0.14 -1.00 8.75
N CYS A 216 -0.23 -2.25 9.20
CA CYS A 216 -1.30 -2.76 10.07
C CYS A 216 -0.95 -2.59 11.55
N ALA A 217 -1.91 -2.18 12.37
CA ALA A 217 -1.78 -2.05 13.82
C ALA A 217 -1.34 -3.36 14.51
N GLU A 218 -1.87 -4.49 14.05
CA GLU A 218 -1.65 -5.81 14.66
C GLU A 218 -0.36 -6.50 14.20
N PHE A 219 0.38 -5.93 13.24
CA PHE A 219 1.60 -6.52 12.72
C PHE A 219 2.74 -6.46 13.74
N ILE A 220 3.52 -7.52 13.81
CA ILE A 220 4.76 -7.61 14.58
C ILE A 220 5.88 -7.64 13.55
N PRO A 221 6.69 -6.56 13.42
CA PRO A 221 7.80 -6.49 12.46
C PRO A 221 8.85 -7.58 12.65
N ASP A 222 9.80 -7.64 11.71
CA ASP A 222 10.97 -8.51 11.82
C ASP A 222 11.82 -8.15 13.06
N GLU A 223 11.93 -9.09 13.99
CA GLU A 223 12.62 -8.94 15.27
C GLU A 223 13.99 -9.63 15.28
N ASN A 224 14.29 -10.46 14.27
CA ASN A 224 15.47 -11.33 14.28
C ASN A 224 16.35 -11.23 13.00
N GLY A 225 15.91 -10.48 12.00
CA GLY A 225 16.58 -10.27 10.72
C GLY A 225 16.37 -11.38 9.69
N ASP A 226 15.28 -12.17 9.80
CA ASP A 226 14.93 -13.23 8.85
C ASP A 226 13.97 -12.77 7.73
N GLY A 227 13.58 -11.50 7.75
CA GLY A 227 12.65 -10.89 6.79
C GLY A 227 11.18 -11.24 7.03
N TRP A 228 10.88 -12.12 8.00
CA TRP A 228 9.51 -12.41 8.39
C TRP A 228 9.08 -11.56 9.57
N GLY A 229 7.78 -11.30 9.65
CA GLY A 229 7.13 -10.85 10.86
C GLY A 229 6.16 -11.90 11.41
N ALA A 230 5.34 -11.43 12.34
CA ALA A 230 4.18 -12.14 12.87
C ALA A 230 3.00 -11.17 13.00
N CYS A 231 1.91 -11.62 13.61
CA CYS A 231 0.72 -10.79 13.86
C CYS A 231 0.18 -11.07 15.26
N ALA A 232 -0.32 -10.08 15.99
CA ALA A 232 -0.92 -10.34 17.31
C ALA A 232 -2.16 -11.26 17.23
N ARG A 233 -2.86 -11.28 16.08
CA ARG A 233 -4.14 -11.99 15.89
C ARG A 233 -4.08 -13.22 15.00
N VAL A 234 -3.08 -13.34 14.13
CA VAL A 234 -3.04 -14.36 13.06
C VAL A 234 -1.89 -15.33 13.29
N GLU A 235 -2.17 -16.63 13.18
CA GLU A 235 -1.15 -17.66 13.35
C GLU A 235 -0.14 -17.73 12.18
N GLY A 236 0.95 -18.46 12.41
CA GLY A 236 1.99 -18.63 11.40
C GLY A 236 2.86 -17.39 11.19
N TYR A 237 3.69 -17.48 10.16
CA TYR A 237 4.54 -16.39 9.68
C TYR A 237 3.73 -15.45 8.79
N VAL A 238 3.99 -14.15 8.94
CA VAL A 238 3.32 -13.07 8.19
C VAL A 238 4.41 -12.19 7.59
N ALA A 239 4.37 -11.97 6.28
CA ALA A 239 5.29 -11.06 5.60
C ALA A 239 4.78 -9.62 5.70
N VAL A 240 5.69 -8.66 5.60
CA VAL A 240 5.38 -7.22 5.60
C VAL A 240 4.42 -6.83 4.46
N GLU A 241 4.51 -7.52 3.33
CA GLU A 241 3.68 -7.30 2.14
C GLU A 241 2.31 -8.00 2.18
N ASP A 242 2.05 -8.87 3.17
CA ASP A 242 0.78 -9.59 3.27
C ASP A 242 -0.38 -8.61 3.60
N TRP A 243 -1.62 -9.06 3.46
CA TRP A 243 -2.85 -8.39 3.87
C TRP A 243 -3.87 -9.42 4.32
N CYS A 244 -4.77 -9.05 5.23
CA CYS A 244 -5.91 -9.90 5.60
C CYS A 244 -7.16 -9.07 5.94
N SER A 245 -8.32 -9.72 5.99
CA SER A 245 -9.63 -9.08 6.20
C SER A 245 -9.83 -8.44 7.58
N VAL A 246 -8.89 -8.62 8.50
CA VAL A 246 -8.89 -8.00 9.85
C VAL A 246 -7.81 -6.92 9.97
N TRP A 247 -7.30 -6.42 8.85
CA TRP A 247 -6.40 -5.28 8.83
C TRP A 247 -7.02 -4.07 9.54
N GLU A 248 -6.20 -3.40 10.35
CA GLU A 248 -6.56 -2.19 11.08
C GLU A 248 -5.44 -1.16 10.91
N HIS A 249 -5.79 0.10 10.64
CA HIS A 249 -4.81 1.17 10.50
C HIS A 249 -4.09 1.45 11.84
N VAL A 250 -2.82 1.84 11.77
CA VAL A 250 -2.07 2.35 12.92
C VAL A 250 -2.64 3.71 13.31
N SER A 251 -3.61 3.73 14.24
CA SER A 251 -4.13 4.99 14.80
C SER A 251 -3.48 5.28 16.16
N GLU A 252 -3.34 6.56 16.50
CA GLU A 252 -3.00 6.93 17.88
C GLU A 252 -4.12 6.44 18.82
N GLU A 253 -3.76 5.69 19.87
CA GLU A 253 -4.66 5.55 21.02
C GLU A 253 -4.84 6.95 21.66
N LEU A 254 -6.02 7.56 21.46
CA LEU A 254 -6.43 8.82 22.09
C LEU A 254 -6.46 8.78 23.63
#